data_AF-A0A355DHR3-F1
#
_entry.id   AF-A0A355DHR3-F1
#
_cell.length_a   1.000
_cell.length_b   1.000
_cell.length_c   1.000
_cell.angle_alpha   90.00
_cell.angle_beta   90.00
_cell.angle_gamma   90.00
#
_symmetry.space_group_name_H-M   'P 1'
#
loop_
_entity.id
_entity.type
_entity.pdbx_description
1 polymer ?
#
loop_
_entity_poly.entity_id
_entity_poly.type
_entity_poly.pdbx_seq_one_letter_code
_entity_poly.pdbx_strand_id
1 'polypeptide(L)' 'MAGRGWWRRPPFLPLPDPAYARFRGVTQYGDPDREPAIADVLVWLEWAREFGRTAGPPRPDDPA' A
#
# COMPACT_ATOMS: atom_id res chain seq x y z
N MET A 1 -9.79 2.50 1.41
CA MET A 1 -9.32 2.32 0.01
C MET A 1 -9.39 3.63 -0.74
N ALA A 2 -8.56 3.83 -1.77
CA ALA A 2 -8.49 5.08 -2.54
C ALA A 2 -9.68 5.23 -3.51
N GLY A 3 -10.32 6.40 -3.52
CA GLY A 3 -11.42 6.71 -4.45
C GLY A 3 -10.95 6.90 -5.90
N ARG A 4 -11.85 6.76 -6.88
CA ARG A 4 -11.51 6.94 -8.30
C ARG A 4 -10.92 8.34 -8.56
N GLY A 5 -9.85 8.42 -9.35
CA GLY A 5 -9.24 9.69 -9.72
C GLY A 5 -8.34 10.34 -8.65
N TRP A 6 -7.91 9.59 -7.63
CA TRP A 6 -6.96 10.04 -6.60
C TRP A 6 -5.68 10.67 -7.20
N TRP A 7 -5.24 10.19 -8.37
CA TRP A 7 -4.06 10.69 -9.06
C TRP A 7 -4.21 12.10 -9.64
N ARG A 8 -5.43 12.65 -9.70
CA ARG A 8 -5.69 13.99 -10.29
C ARG A 8 -5.45 15.13 -9.30
N ARG A 9 -5.27 14.85 -8.01
CA ARG A 9 -5.05 15.86 -6.96
C ARG A 9 -3.95 15.38 -6.01
N PRO A 10 -3.11 16.28 -5.47
CA PRO A 10 -2.15 15.93 -4.43
C PRO A 10 -2.90 15.28 -3.24
N PRO A 11 -2.33 14.25 -2.58
CA PRO A 11 -0.93 13.82 -2.63
C PRO A 11 -0.54 12.90 -3.80
N PHE A 12 -1.36 12.78 -4.85
CA PHE A 12 -1.08 12.01 -6.07
C PHE A 12 -0.74 10.55 -5.85
N LEU A 13 -0.87 10.04 -4.62
CA LEU A 13 -0.79 8.65 -4.23
C LEU A 13 -1.67 8.50 -2.98
N PRO A 14 -2.48 7.44 -2.85
CA PRO A 14 -3.15 7.16 -1.60
C PRO A 14 -2.11 6.81 -0.55
N LEU A 15 -1.91 7.73 0.41
CA LEU A 15 -1.03 7.47 1.53
C LEU A 15 -1.70 6.48 2.50
N PRO A 16 -0.92 5.56 3.09
CA PRO A 16 -1.44 4.68 4.12
C PRO A 16 -1.88 5.46 5.37
N ASP A 17 -2.72 4.81 6.18
CA ASP A 17 -3.02 5.32 7.52
C ASP A 17 -1.72 5.53 8.33
N PRO A 18 -1.59 6.63 9.09
CA PRO A 18 -0.37 6.91 9.86
C PRO A 18 0.03 5.80 10.85
N ALA A 19 -0.94 5.12 11.46
CA ALA A 19 -0.64 4.00 12.38
C ALA A 19 -0.07 2.81 11.63
N TYR A 20 -0.57 2.54 10.41
CA TYR A 20 0.00 1.52 9.53
C TYR A 20 1.42 1.89 9.08
N ALA A 21 1.65 3.15 8.70
CA ALA A 21 2.98 3.63 8.32
C ALA A 21 4.00 3.45 9.44
N ARG A 22 3.63 3.81 10.68
CA ARG A 22 4.49 3.63 11.86
C ARG A 22 4.79 2.16 12.16
N PHE A 23 3.78 1.30 12.04
CA PHE A 23 3.96 -0.15 12.17
C PHE A 23 4.93 -0.70 11.11
N ARG A 24 4.84 -0.23 9.87
CA ARG A 24 5.78 -0.59 8.79
C ARG A 24 7.20 -0.10 9.09
N GLY A 25 7.35 1.10 9.63
CA GLY A 25 8.64 1.62 10.10
C GLY A 25 9.33 0.65 11.05
N VAL A 26 8.63 0.25 12.12
CA VAL A 26 9.15 -0.68 13.13
C VAL A 26 9.46 -2.05 12.54
N THR A 27 8.55 -2.62 11.74
CA THR A 27 8.68 -4.02 11.28
C THR A 27 9.68 -4.21 10.15
N GLN A 28 9.83 -3.23 9.26
CA GLN A 28 10.73 -3.30 8.12
C GLN A 28 12.10 -2.71 8.42
N TYR A 29 12.16 -1.60 9.16
CA TYR A 29 13.39 -0.85 9.38
C TYR A 29 13.85 -0.83 10.84
N GLY A 30 13.04 -1.32 11.78
CA GLY A 30 13.34 -1.23 13.22
C GLY A 30 13.13 0.17 13.81
N ASP A 31 12.60 1.11 13.05
CA ASP A 31 12.45 2.52 13.42
C ASP A 31 11.06 3.04 12.98
N PRO A 32 10.19 3.44 13.92
CA PRO A 32 8.84 3.91 13.62
C PRO A 32 8.78 5.18 12.76
N ASP A 33 9.82 6.00 12.80
CA ASP A 33 9.86 7.32 12.14
C ASP A 33 10.67 7.28 10.84
N ARG A 34 11.16 6.09 10.47
CA ARG A 34 11.89 5.88 9.22
C ARG A 34 10.96 5.97 8.02
N GLU A 35 11.17 7.00 7.20
CA GLU A 35 10.54 7.09 5.87
C GLU A 35 11.01 5.95 4.95
N PRO A 36 10.09 5.36 4.17
CA PRO A 36 10.45 4.32 3.22
C PRO A 36 11.28 4.88 2.05
N ALA A 37 12.27 4.11 1.58
CA ALA A 37 12.99 4.50 0.38
C ALA A 37 12.09 4.35 -0.86
N ILE A 38 12.29 5.19 -1.88
CA ILE A 38 11.53 5.12 -3.14
C ILE A 38 11.61 3.71 -3.76
N ALA A 39 12.78 3.06 -3.68
CA ALA A 39 12.96 1.71 -4.19
C ALA A 39 12.04 0.69 -3.51
N ASP A 40 11.86 0.77 -2.19
CA ASP A 40 10.98 -0.13 -1.44
C ASP A 40 9.51 0.06 -1.85
N VAL A 41 9.11 1.32 -2.09
CA VAL A 41 7.77 1.65 -2.58
C VAL A 41 7.52 1.06 -3.97
N LEU A 42 8.49 1.19 -4.88
CA LEU A 42 8.39 0.64 -6.23
C LEU A 42 8.27 -0.88 -6.22
N VAL A 43 9.14 -1.56 -5.46
CA VAL A 43 9.10 -3.04 -5.30
C VAL A 43 7.75 -3.48 -4.75
N TRP A 44 7.21 -2.79 -3.75
CA TRP A 44 5.91 -3.11 -3.19
C TRP A 44 4.77 -2.92 -4.21
N LEU A 45 4.77 -1.84 -5.00
CA LEU A 45 3.76 -1.59 -6.02
C LEU A 45 3.79 -2.64 -7.13
N GLU A 46 4.98 -3.10 -7.53
CA GLU A 46 5.12 -4.19 -8.49
C GLU A 46 4.53 -5.49 -7.96
N TRP A 47 4.81 -5.82 -6.69
CA TRP A 47 4.24 -6.99 -6.03
C TRP A 47 2.72 -6.88 -5.87
N ALA A 48 2.19 -5.73 -5.44
CA ALA A 48 0.75 -5.51 -5.30
C ALA A 48 0.01 -5.66 -6.64
N ARG A 49 0.61 -5.17 -7.73
CA ARG A 49 0.08 -5.36 -9.08
C ARG A 49 0.04 -6.83 -9.46
N GLU A 50 1.10 -7.58 -9.19
CA GLU A 50 1.14 -9.02 -9.49
C GLU A 50 0.16 -9.81 -8.64
N PHE A 51 0.11 -9.53 -7.34
CA PHE A 51 -0.79 -10.19 -6.42
C PHE A 51 -2.25 -9.96 -6.81
N GLY A 52 -2.63 -8.74 -7.21
CA GLY A 52 -3.98 -8.44 -7.72
C GLY A 52 -4.31 -9.10 -9.07
N ARG A 53 -3.30 -9.50 -9.85
CA ARG A 53 -3.51 -10.34 -11.06
C ARG A 53 -3.72 -11.81 -10.70
N THR A 54 -3.01 -12.30 -9.69
CA THR A 54 -3.11 -13.70 -9.24
C THR A 54 -4.31 -13.96 -8.34
N ALA A 55 -4.70 -12.97 -7.53
CA ALA A 55 -5.93 -12.98 -6.78
C ALA A 55 -7.05 -12.78 -7.79
N GLY A 56 -7.74 -13.87 -8.14
CA GLY A 56 -8.99 -13.78 -8.89
C GLY A 56 -9.99 -12.86 -8.18
N PRO A 57 -11.12 -12.51 -8.83
CA PRO A 57 -12.15 -11.72 -8.17
C PRO A 57 -12.54 -12.37 -6.83
N PRO A 58 -12.81 -11.58 -5.78
CA PRO A 58 -13.26 -12.11 -4.50
C PRO A 58 -14.45 -13.03 -4.74
N ARG A 59 -14.45 -14.20 -4.09
CA ARG A 59 -15.56 -15.13 -4.25
C ARG A 59 -16.81 -14.51 -3.61
N PRO A 60 -18.02 -14.83 -4.11
CA PRO A 60 -19.26 -14.30 -3.55
C PRO A 60 -19.41 -14.49 -2.04
N ASP A 61 -18.72 -15.48 -1.48
CA ASP A 61 -18.81 -15.89 -0.07
C ASP A 61 -17.63 -15.39 0.80
N ASP A 62 -16.70 -14.59 0.25
CA ASP A 62 -15.62 -14.02 1.05
C ASP A 62 -16.18 -12.92 1.98
N PRO A 63 -15.85 -12.94 3.29
CA PRO A 63 -16.32 -11.89 4.20
C PRO A 63 -15.72 -10.54 3.82
N ALA A 64 -16.57 -9.50 3.92
CA ALA A 64 -16.26 -8.11 3.58
C ALA A 64 -15.24 -7.44 4.52
#